data_AF-A0A0G4INR4-F1
#
_entry.id   AF-A0A0G4INR4-F1
#
_cell.length_a   1.000
_cell.length_b   1.000
_cell.length_c   1.000
_cell.angle_alpha   90.00
_cell.angle_beta   90.00
_cell.angle_gamma   90.00
#
_symmetry.space_group_name_H-M   'P 1'
#
loop_
_entity.id
_entity.type
_entity.pdbx_description
1 polymer ?
#
loop_
_entity_poly.entity_id
_entity_poly.type
_entity_poly.pdbx_seq_one_letter_code
_entity_poly.pdbx_strand_id
1 'polypeptide(L)'
;MGFLPWRQVAFRTHYGRFICADDNGTYPADRETARHWEHYSIEAVDNGAVAIRNAHGKYLGSGSATSRLASFDTIVPEAQWWLRDAPKGKFTLKNRATKKFLCAPSAFEHPIVDRTDAGAWEEFDVVSAPLRVETQDGVPLWPWEPFEIVELSEGIVGFKTAAGGYLGSGSNGRIDSDSKKVTDAHQWRMCPIGPPSSASLFTFQNAATNKFMSLLGRNEILVANRDVPDRPERFTVAASIA
;
A
#
# COMPACT_ATOMS: atom_id res chain seq x y z
N MET A 1 5.03 -15.22 -1.44
CA MET A 1 4.72 -13.85 -1.00
C MET A 1 3.23 -13.77 -0.78
N GLY A 2 2.79 -13.83 0.48
CA GLY A 2 1.39 -13.55 0.82
C GLY A 2 1.10 -12.08 0.53
N PHE A 3 -0.05 -11.85 -0.06
CA PHE A 3 -0.46 -10.56 -0.58
C PHE A 3 -1.18 -9.77 0.52
N LEU A 4 -0.79 -8.52 0.73
CA LEU A 4 -1.32 -7.66 1.80
C LEU A 4 -2.19 -6.55 1.17
N PRO A 5 -3.54 -6.68 1.16
CA PRO A 5 -4.45 -5.77 0.46
C PRO A 5 -4.40 -4.31 0.89
N TRP A 6 -3.84 -4.04 2.07
CA TRP A 6 -3.64 -2.70 2.61
C TRP A 6 -2.38 -2.01 2.07
N ARG A 7 -1.44 -2.77 1.48
CA ARG A 7 -0.18 -2.21 0.99
C ARG A 7 -0.42 -1.56 -0.36
N GLN A 8 -0.52 -0.24 -0.36
CA GLN A 8 -0.49 0.54 -1.59
C GLN A 8 0.94 0.84 -1.98
N VAL A 9 1.18 0.88 -3.29
CA VAL A 9 2.49 1.17 -3.89
C VAL A 9 2.35 2.24 -4.95
N ALA A 10 3.45 2.93 -5.23
CA ALA A 10 3.61 3.79 -6.38
C ALA A 10 4.72 3.25 -7.27
N PHE A 11 4.54 3.34 -8.58
CA PHE A 11 5.55 2.93 -9.57
C PHE A 11 6.34 4.15 -10.01
N ARG A 12 7.62 4.20 -9.62
CA ARG A 12 8.55 5.25 -10.03
C ARG A 12 9.35 4.79 -11.24
N THR A 13 9.34 5.58 -12.30
CA THR A 13 10.09 5.32 -13.52
C THR A 13 11.58 5.57 -13.33
N HIS A 14 12.39 5.14 -14.30
CA HIS A 14 13.82 5.46 -14.37
C HIS A 14 14.14 6.96 -14.26
N TYR A 15 13.23 7.81 -14.75
CA TYR A 15 13.37 9.27 -14.71
C TYR A 15 12.98 9.87 -13.35
N GLY A 16 12.66 9.04 -12.36
CA GLY A 16 12.27 9.46 -11.03
C GLY A 16 10.85 10.03 -10.95
N ARG A 17 10.00 9.79 -11.96
CA ARG A 17 8.60 10.23 -12.01
C ARG A 17 7.65 9.09 -11.67
N PHE A 18 6.48 9.39 -11.10
CA PHE A 18 5.47 8.39 -10.75
C PHE A 18 4.38 8.27 -11.83
N ILE A 19 3.89 7.04 -12.04
CA ILE A 19 2.74 6.76 -12.89
C ILE A 19 1.46 7.17 -12.15
N CYS A 20 0.67 8.05 -12.76
CA CYS A 20 -0.58 8.58 -12.24
C CYS A 20 -1.76 7.89 -12.93
N ALA A 21 -2.78 7.46 -12.19
CA ALA A 21 -4.08 7.09 -12.77
C ALA A 21 -4.97 8.34 -12.84
N ASP A 22 -4.88 9.07 -13.94
CA ASP A 22 -5.59 10.34 -14.12
C ASP A 22 -7.10 10.12 -14.31
N ASP A 23 -7.91 11.12 -13.97
CA ASP A 23 -9.38 11.05 -13.95
C ASP A 23 -9.99 10.86 -15.35
N ASN A 24 -9.28 11.30 -16.38
CA ASN A 24 -9.60 11.11 -17.79
C ASN A 24 -9.30 9.69 -18.31
N GLY A 25 -8.90 8.77 -17.43
CA GLY A 25 -8.60 7.37 -17.77
C GLY A 25 -7.24 7.15 -18.43
N THR A 26 -6.37 8.15 -18.40
CA THR A 26 -5.01 8.04 -18.90
C THR A 26 -3.98 7.83 -17.79
N TYR A 27 -2.75 7.51 -18.19
CA TYR A 27 -1.68 7.17 -17.27
C TYR A 27 -0.40 7.97 -17.56
N PRO A 28 -0.33 9.28 -17.28
CA PRO A 28 0.91 10.02 -17.42
C PRO A 28 1.95 9.56 -16.37
N ALA A 29 3.23 9.56 -16.74
CA ALA A 29 4.33 9.24 -15.84
C ALA A 29 5.20 10.48 -15.54
N ASP A 30 4.56 11.55 -15.08
CA ASP A 30 5.14 12.90 -14.98
C ASP A 30 5.21 13.45 -13.54
N ARG A 31 4.69 12.71 -12.56
CA ARG A 31 4.55 13.21 -11.18
C ARG A 31 5.86 13.13 -10.41
N GLU A 32 6.24 14.21 -9.72
CA GLU A 32 7.44 14.25 -8.89
C GLU A 32 7.25 13.56 -7.53
N THR A 33 6.01 13.55 -7.05
CA THR A 33 5.61 12.99 -5.77
C THR A 33 4.40 12.10 -5.98
N ALA A 34 4.44 10.90 -5.40
CA ALA A 34 3.28 10.02 -5.36
C ALA A 34 2.25 10.56 -4.35
N ARG A 35 1.02 10.73 -4.82
CA ARG A 35 -0.17 11.07 -4.05
C ARG A 35 -1.24 10.04 -4.38
N HIS A 36 -2.48 10.36 -4.01
CA HIS A 36 -3.62 9.46 -4.13
C HIS A 36 -3.72 8.74 -5.48
N TRP A 37 -3.55 9.45 -6.61
CA TRP A 37 -3.75 8.89 -7.95
C TRP A 37 -2.57 8.04 -8.45
N GLU A 38 -1.39 8.19 -7.85
CA GLU A 38 -0.21 7.38 -8.13
C GLU A 38 -0.13 6.13 -7.23
N HIS A 39 -1.08 5.99 -6.31
CA HIS A 39 -1.16 4.84 -5.42
C HIS A 39 -2.02 3.73 -6.02
N TYR A 40 -1.48 2.52 -5.96
CA TYR A 40 -2.10 1.31 -6.47
C TYR A 40 -2.09 0.22 -5.41
N SER A 41 -3.17 -0.54 -5.28
CA SER A 41 -3.10 -1.84 -4.61
C SER A 41 -2.71 -2.91 -5.62
N ILE A 42 -1.78 -3.77 -5.28
CA ILE A 42 -1.56 -5.02 -6.03
C ILE A 42 -2.67 -6.00 -5.60
N GLU A 43 -2.96 -7.09 -6.30
CA GLU A 43 -3.82 -8.19 -5.83
C GLU A 43 -3.31 -9.49 -6.43
N ALA A 44 -3.11 -10.55 -5.63
CA ALA A 44 -2.65 -11.83 -6.16
C ALA A 44 -3.75 -12.50 -7.01
N VAL A 45 -3.37 -13.07 -8.15
CA VAL A 45 -4.28 -13.78 -9.05
C VAL A 45 -3.97 -15.29 -9.07
N ASP A 46 -3.18 -15.76 -10.02
CA ASP A 46 -2.75 -17.15 -10.14
C ASP A 46 -1.33 -17.20 -10.72
N ASN A 47 -0.59 -18.29 -10.50
CA ASN A 47 0.70 -18.55 -11.15
C ASN A 47 1.72 -17.38 -11.05
N GLY A 48 1.68 -16.65 -9.94
CA GLY A 48 2.53 -15.47 -9.69
C GLY A 48 2.15 -14.23 -10.52
N ALA A 49 1.00 -14.24 -11.18
CA ALA A 49 0.39 -13.04 -11.75
C ALA A 49 -0.35 -12.24 -10.67
N VAL A 50 -0.44 -10.95 -10.90
CA VAL A 50 -1.14 -9.99 -10.05
C VAL A 50 -2.06 -9.10 -10.88
N ALA A 51 -3.12 -8.60 -10.25
CA ALA A 51 -3.87 -7.45 -10.72
C ALA A 51 -3.35 -6.20 -9.99
N ILE A 52 -3.48 -5.04 -10.62
CA ILE A 52 -3.03 -3.77 -10.03
C ILE A 52 -4.22 -2.82 -10.09
N ARG A 53 -4.76 -2.43 -8.95
CA ARG A 53 -5.97 -1.61 -8.85
C ARG A 53 -5.60 -0.17 -8.50
N ASN A 54 -6.14 0.78 -9.23
CA ASN A 54 -5.89 2.21 -9.07
C ASN A 54 -6.84 2.87 -8.05
N ALA A 55 -6.59 4.15 -7.76
CA ALA A 55 -7.41 4.99 -6.89
C ALA A 55 -8.90 5.05 -7.26
N HIS A 56 -9.23 4.86 -8.54
CA HIS A 56 -10.61 4.88 -9.06
C HIS A 56 -11.29 3.51 -8.98
N GLY A 57 -10.65 2.53 -8.33
CA GLY A 57 -11.16 1.19 -8.14
C GLY A 57 -11.13 0.31 -9.40
N LYS A 58 -10.42 0.73 -10.46
CA LYS A 58 -10.24 0.00 -11.72
C LYS A 58 -8.90 -0.71 -11.77
N TYR A 59 -8.79 -1.77 -12.57
CA TYR A 59 -7.54 -2.50 -12.77
C TYR A 59 -6.73 -1.93 -13.94
N LEU A 60 -5.46 -1.67 -13.68
CA LEU A 60 -4.45 -1.26 -14.65
C LEU A 60 -4.19 -2.41 -15.63
N GLY A 61 -4.24 -2.13 -16.93
CA GLY A 61 -3.96 -3.13 -17.96
C GLY A 61 -3.41 -2.53 -19.24
N SER A 62 -3.17 -3.39 -20.23
CA SER A 62 -2.76 -2.99 -21.57
C SER A 62 -3.98 -2.76 -22.47
N GLY A 63 -4.14 -1.53 -22.96
CA GLY A 63 -5.14 -1.20 -23.98
C GLY A 63 -4.79 -1.86 -25.31
N SER A 64 -5.62 -2.81 -25.75
CA SER A 64 -5.38 -3.64 -26.94
C SER A 64 -5.22 -2.87 -28.24
N ALA A 65 -5.87 -1.71 -28.39
CA ALA A 65 -5.82 -0.90 -29.61
C ALA A 65 -4.63 0.07 -29.66
N THR A 66 -4.11 0.50 -28.51
CA THR A 66 -3.13 1.61 -28.43
C THR A 66 -1.77 1.18 -27.89
N SER A 67 -1.67 -0.03 -27.33
CA SER A 67 -0.53 -0.47 -26.51
C SER A 67 -0.24 0.46 -25.33
N ARG A 68 -1.16 1.37 -24.97
CA ARG A 68 -1.02 2.23 -23.78
C ARG A 68 -1.66 1.56 -22.58
N LEU A 69 -1.33 2.03 -21.39
CA LEU A 69 -2.07 1.67 -20.18
C LEU A 69 -3.56 2.08 -20.29
N ALA A 70 -4.43 1.24 -19.75
CA ALA A 70 -5.87 1.43 -19.72
C ALA A 70 -6.48 0.90 -18.40
N SER A 71 -7.69 1.35 -18.09
CA SER A 71 -8.47 0.95 -16.92
C SER A 71 -9.50 -0.13 -17.28
N PHE A 72 -9.61 -1.16 -16.44
CA PHE A 72 -10.56 -2.26 -16.59
C PHE A 72 -11.44 -2.41 -15.34
N ASP A 73 -12.72 -2.71 -15.51
CA ASP A 73 -13.65 -2.94 -14.39
C ASP A 73 -13.42 -4.28 -13.68
N THR A 74 -12.82 -5.25 -14.37
CA THR A 74 -12.63 -6.61 -13.90
C THR A 74 -11.23 -7.11 -14.22
N ILE A 75 -10.80 -8.15 -13.51
CA ILE A 75 -9.48 -8.76 -13.68
C ILE A 75 -9.49 -9.67 -14.92
N VAL A 76 -9.29 -9.08 -16.10
CA VAL A 76 -9.12 -9.78 -17.38
C VAL A 76 -7.64 -10.02 -17.68
N PRO A 77 -7.25 -10.92 -18.62
CA PRO A 77 -5.84 -11.16 -18.95
C PRO A 77 -5.03 -9.90 -19.30
N GLU A 78 -5.66 -8.89 -19.91
CA GLU A 78 -5.07 -7.60 -20.24
C GLU A 78 -4.79 -6.74 -19.00
N ALA A 79 -5.51 -6.97 -17.91
CA ALA A 79 -5.38 -6.29 -16.62
C ALA A 79 -4.54 -7.07 -15.60
N GLN A 80 -3.80 -8.08 -16.08
CA GLN A 80 -2.95 -8.93 -15.25
C GLN A 80 -1.48 -8.79 -15.64
N TRP A 81 -0.62 -8.84 -14.64
CA TRP A 81 0.80 -8.58 -14.77
C TRP A 81 1.61 -9.62 -14.04
N TRP A 82 2.78 -9.96 -14.58
CA TRP A 82 3.86 -10.50 -13.77
C TRP A 82 4.72 -9.35 -13.29
N LEU A 83 4.63 -9.05 -12.00
CA LEU A 83 5.53 -8.15 -11.29
C LEU A 83 6.73 -8.98 -10.80
N ARG A 84 7.92 -8.72 -11.34
CA ARG A 84 9.12 -9.53 -11.07
C ARG A 84 10.31 -8.68 -10.70
N ASP A 85 11.15 -9.19 -9.82
CA ASP A 85 12.41 -8.55 -9.44
C ASP A 85 13.29 -8.31 -10.68
N ALA A 86 13.97 -7.17 -10.66
CA ALA A 86 14.94 -6.72 -11.63
C ALA A 86 16.22 -6.29 -10.90
N PRO A 87 17.34 -6.06 -11.62
CA PRO A 87 18.59 -5.60 -11.01
C PRO A 87 18.40 -4.38 -10.11
N LYS A 88 19.26 -4.25 -9.09
CA LYS A 88 19.29 -3.10 -8.15
C LYS A 88 18.00 -2.89 -7.35
N GLY A 89 17.23 -3.96 -7.09
CA GLY A 89 16.01 -3.89 -6.27
C GLY A 89 14.82 -3.25 -6.97
N LYS A 90 14.87 -3.17 -8.30
CA LYS A 90 13.78 -2.69 -9.14
C LYS A 90 12.84 -3.82 -9.52
N PHE A 91 11.77 -3.48 -10.23
CA PHE A 91 10.77 -4.43 -10.69
C PHE A 91 10.42 -4.19 -12.16
N THR A 92 10.09 -5.28 -12.86
CA THR A 92 9.48 -5.25 -14.19
C THR A 92 8.00 -5.62 -14.10
N LEU A 93 7.20 -5.06 -15.02
CA LEU A 93 5.79 -5.37 -15.18
C LEU A 93 5.56 -5.95 -16.58
N LYS A 94 5.39 -7.28 -16.67
CA LYS A 94 5.09 -7.97 -17.94
C LYS A 94 3.61 -8.30 -18.04
N ASN A 95 2.92 -7.77 -19.04
CA ASN A 95 1.49 -7.98 -19.22
C ASN A 95 1.18 -9.45 -19.59
N ARG A 96 0.15 -10.02 -18.97
CA ARG A 96 -0.22 -11.43 -19.16
C ARG A 96 -0.81 -11.69 -20.55
N ALA A 97 -1.61 -10.78 -21.10
CA ALA A 97 -2.19 -10.96 -22.44
C ALA A 97 -1.15 -10.74 -23.55
N THR A 98 -0.48 -9.59 -23.56
CA THR A 98 0.40 -9.19 -24.67
C THR A 98 1.78 -9.83 -24.62
N LYS A 99 2.19 -10.34 -23.44
CA LYS A 99 3.56 -10.80 -23.15
C LYS A 99 4.62 -9.72 -23.35
N LYS A 100 4.23 -8.45 -23.33
CA LYS A 100 5.12 -7.29 -23.42
C LYS A 100 5.35 -6.65 -22.06
N PHE A 101 6.49 -6.00 -21.90
CA PHE A 101 6.82 -5.22 -20.71
C PHE A 101 6.23 -3.81 -20.82
N LEU A 102 5.80 -3.29 -19.67
CA LEU A 102 5.53 -1.87 -19.50
C LEU A 102 6.84 -1.09 -19.64
N CYS A 103 6.83 -0.06 -20.45
CA CYS A 103 7.93 0.84 -20.75
C CYS A 103 7.49 2.27 -20.45
N ALA A 104 8.30 3.00 -19.68
CA ALA A 104 8.20 4.45 -19.55
C ALA A 104 9.28 5.10 -20.44
N PRO A 105 8.98 5.44 -21.71
CA PRO A 105 10.00 5.85 -22.68
C PRO A 105 10.62 7.21 -22.34
N SER A 106 9.86 8.10 -21.69
CA SER A 106 10.33 9.41 -21.24
C SER A 106 9.62 9.85 -19.95
N ALA A 107 10.08 10.96 -19.36
CA ALA A 107 9.50 11.56 -18.15
C ALA A 107 8.16 12.29 -18.39
N PHE A 108 7.73 12.43 -19.64
CA PHE A 108 6.59 13.28 -20.02
C PHE A 108 5.64 12.60 -21.00
N GLU A 109 5.86 11.32 -21.28
CA GLU A 109 4.99 10.52 -22.13
C GLU A 109 4.25 9.46 -21.31
N HIS A 110 3.13 9.02 -21.86
CA HIS A 110 2.34 7.95 -21.26
C HIS A 110 3.08 6.63 -21.44
N PRO A 111 3.21 5.79 -20.40
CA PRO A 111 3.81 4.47 -20.54
C PRO A 111 3.07 3.61 -21.57
N ILE A 112 3.84 2.75 -22.23
CA ILE A 112 3.41 1.85 -23.29
C ILE A 112 3.79 0.41 -22.95
N VAL A 113 3.08 -0.56 -23.52
CA VAL A 113 3.20 -1.99 -23.24
C VAL A 113 3.60 -2.73 -24.51
N ASP A 114 4.81 -2.47 -25.01
CA ASP A 114 5.26 -2.89 -26.34
C ASP A 114 6.58 -3.68 -26.35
N ARG A 115 7.37 -3.62 -25.27
CA ARG A 115 8.73 -4.18 -25.21
C ARG A 115 8.76 -5.68 -25.04
N THR A 116 9.66 -6.35 -25.76
CA THR A 116 9.89 -7.80 -25.62
C THR A 116 10.88 -8.15 -24.51
N ASP A 117 11.74 -7.21 -24.16
CA ASP A 117 12.86 -7.37 -23.25
C ASP A 117 12.86 -6.20 -22.25
N ALA A 118 13.41 -6.46 -21.07
CA ALA A 118 13.53 -5.44 -20.03
C ALA A 118 14.87 -4.72 -20.14
N GLY A 119 14.82 -3.39 -20.14
CA GLY A 119 15.95 -2.52 -19.93
C GLY A 119 15.59 -1.42 -18.93
N ALA A 120 16.41 -0.36 -18.92
CA ALA A 120 16.28 0.71 -17.94
C ALA A 120 14.89 1.36 -17.92
N TRP A 121 14.17 1.40 -19.04
CA TRP A 121 12.84 2.02 -19.16
C TRP A 121 11.69 1.11 -18.75
N GLU A 122 11.94 -0.19 -18.59
CA GLU A 122 10.99 -1.21 -18.16
C GLU A 122 11.19 -1.61 -16.69
N GLU A 123 12.20 -1.02 -16.04
CA GLU A 123 12.52 -1.19 -14.63
C GLU A 123 11.99 -0.04 -13.78
N PHE A 124 11.16 -0.36 -12.80
CA PHE A 124 10.50 0.59 -11.92
C PHE A 124 10.93 0.40 -10.47
N ASP A 125 11.09 1.49 -9.73
CA ASP A 125 11.11 1.39 -8.28
C ASP A 125 9.66 1.24 -7.79
N VAL A 126 9.40 0.22 -6.98
CA VAL A 126 8.10 0.02 -6.33
C VAL A 126 8.19 0.60 -4.93
N VAL A 127 7.64 1.80 -4.77
CA VAL A 127 7.72 2.57 -3.52
C VAL A 127 6.45 2.31 -2.72
N SER A 128 6.57 1.87 -1.48
CA SER A 128 5.41 1.75 -0.58
C SER A 128 4.80 3.13 -0.34
N ALA A 129 3.49 3.25 -0.51
CA ALA A 129 2.77 4.47 -0.18
C ALA A 129 2.72 4.64 1.35
N PRO A 130 2.92 5.85 1.89
CA PRO A 130 2.72 6.10 3.31
C PRO A 130 1.26 5.82 3.66
N LEU A 131 1.02 5.03 4.70
CA LEU A 131 -0.33 4.70 5.15
C LEU A 131 -0.77 5.65 6.26
N ARG A 132 -2.05 5.98 6.23
CA ARG A 132 -2.76 6.66 7.30
C ARG A 132 -3.68 5.67 8.01
N VAL A 133 -3.72 5.74 9.33
CA VAL A 133 -4.68 5.01 10.14
C VAL A 133 -5.59 5.99 10.85
N GLU A 134 -6.89 5.85 10.64
CA GLU A 134 -7.92 6.70 11.25
C GLU A 134 -9.02 5.83 11.84
N THR A 135 -9.80 6.38 12.76
CA THR A 135 -11.07 5.79 13.18
C THR A 135 -12.08 5.85 12.03
N GLN A 136 -13.17 5.09 12.15
CA GLN A 136 -14.27 5.11 11.16
C GLN A 136 -14.93 6.48 10.97
N ASP A 137 -14.81 7.38 11.94
CA ASP A 137 -15.27 8.77 11.89
C ASP A 137 -14.19 9.77 11.45
N GLY A 138 -13.04 9.29 10.95
CA GLY A 138 -11.99 10.10 10.34
C GLY A 138 -11.02 10.77 11.32
N VAL A 139 -10.95 10.28 12.56
CA VAL A 139 -9.98 10.78 13.56
C VAL A 139 -8.66 10.03 13.40
N PRO A 140 -7.52 10.72 13.16
CA PRO A 140 -6.22 10.06 13.09
C PRO A 140 -5.91 9.27 14.36
N LEU A 141 -5.35 8.07 14.18
CA LEU A 141 -4.97 7.19 15.30
C LEU A 141 -4.04 7.88 16.30
N TRP A 142 -3.18 8.75 15.79
CA TRP A 142 -2.21 9.51 16.57
C TRP A 142 -2.21 10.96 16.08
N PRO A 143 -3.05 11.82 16.65
CA PRO A 143 -3.16 13.22 16.20
C PRO A 143 -1.96 14.07 16.59
N TRP A 144 -1.12 13.59 17.52
CA TRP A 144 0.00 14.36 18.10
C TRP A 144 1.17 14.54 17.14
N GLU A 145 1.43 13.56 16.27
CA GLU A 145 2.44 13.62 15.21
C GLU A 145 2.16 12.58 14.13
N PRO A 146 2.62 12.80 12.87
CA PRO A 146 2.51 11.79 11.83
C PRO A 146 3.36 10.55 12.16
N PHE A 147 2.89 9.39 11.72
CA PHE A 147 3.61 8.12 11.81
C PHE A 147 3.54 7.35 10.49
N GLU A 148 4.51 6.48 10.29
CA GLU A 148 4.61 5.51 9.19
C GLU A 148 4.26 4.12 9.72
N ILE A 149 3.45 3.36 8.98
CA ILE A 149 3.30 1.92 9.23
C ILE A 149 4.47 1.21 8.55
N VAL A 150 5.32 0.57 9.34
CA VAL A 150 6.48 -0.19 8.87
C VAL A 150 6.15 -1.68 8.98
N GLU A 151 6.21 -2.41 7.87
CA GLU A 151 6.10 -3.87 7.88
C GLU A 151 7.35 -4.48 8.51
N LEU A 152 7.19 -5.23 9.59
CA LEU A 152 8.28 -5.89 10.32
C LEU A 152 8.41 -7.36 9.88
N SER A 153 7.28 -8.01 9.65
CA SER A 153 7.15 -9.32 9.02
C SER A 153 5.74 -9.46 8.42
N GLU A 154 5.45 -10.54 7.70
CA GLU A 154 4.14 -10.76 7.07
C GLU A 154 2.99 -10.59 8.09
N GLY A 155 2.14 -9.58 7.87
CA GLY A 155 0.99 -9.25 8.73
C GLY A 155 1.32 -8.60 10.08
N ILE A 156 2.60 -8.34 10.38
CA ILE A 156 3.08 -7.66 11.59
C ILE A 156 3.67 -6.31 11.23
N VAL A 157 3.17 -5.26 11.86
CA VAL A 157 3.59 -3.88 11.61
C VAL A 157 4.06 -3.18 12.88
N GLY A 158 4.90 -2.17 12.70
CA GLY A 158 5.22 -1.17 13.71
C GLY A 158 4.72 0.20 13.27
N PHE A 159 4.30 1.04 14.21
CA PHE A 159 3.91 2.41 13.93
C PHE A 159 5.07 3.34 14.30
N LYS A 160 5.87 3.76 13.33
CA LYS A 160 7.05 4.59 13.53
C LYS A 160 6.69 6.07 13.47
N THR A 161 6.86 6.80 14.55
CA THR A 161 6.55 8.23 14.59
C THR A 161 7.62 9.09 13.91
N ALA A 162 7.33 10.36 13.64
CA ALA A 162 8.27 11.30 13.03
C ALA A 162 9.55 11.50 13.87
N ALA A 163 9.46 11.43 15.20
CA ALA A 163 10.61 11.42 16.11
C ALA A 163 11.46 10.12 16.04
N GLY A 164 11.00 9.13 15.29
CA GLY A 164 11.66 7.84 15.06
C GLY A 164 11.41 6.79 16.15
N GLY A 165 10.52 7.09 17.10
CA GLY A 165 10.03 6.11 18.07
C GLY A 165 8.95 5.20 17.48
N TYR A 166 8.61 4.10 18.16
CA TYR A 166 7.56 3.18 17.73
C TYR A 166 6.43 3.14 18.75
N LEU A 167 5.17 3.09 18.29
CA LEU A 167 4.05 2.89 19.21
C LEU A 167 4.17 1.52 19.88
N GLY A 168 4.38 1.51 21.18
CA GLY A 168 4.56 0.32 22.00
C GLY A 168 3.52 0.23 23.10
N SER A 169 3.09 -0.99 23.44
CA SER A 169 2.23 -1.22 24.60
C SER A 169 2.94 -2.01 25.70
N GLY A 170 2.97 -1.42 26.89
CA GLY A 170 3.44 -2.08 28.12
C GLY A 170 2.35 -2.91 28.81
N SER A 171 2.69 -3.55 29.92
CA SER A 171 1.77 -4.39 30.71
C SER A 171 0.57 -3.66 31.31
N ASN A 172 0.65 -2.33 31.44
CA ASN A 172 -0.46 -1.48 31.90
C ASN A 172 -1.45 -1.12 30.79
N GLY A 173 -1.23 -1.58 29.55
CA GLY A 173 -2.08 -1.34 28.39
C GLY A 173 -2.05 0.10 27.88
N ARG A 174 -1.22 1.00 28.42
CA ARG A 174 -0.98 2.30 27.78
C ARG A 174 -0.10 2.12 26.56
N ILE A 175 -0.29 3.00 25.58
CA ILE A 175 0.59 3.09 24.42
C ILE A 175 1.41 4.37 24.51
N ASP A 176 2.72 4.23 24.31
CA ASP A 176 3.70 5.30 24.21
C ASP A 176 4.50 5.17 22.91
N SER A 177 5.38 6.14 22.64
CA SER A 177 6.23 6.17 21.44
C SER A 177 7.72 6.37 21.78
N ASP A 178 8.15 6.03 23.00
CA ASP A 178 9.44 6.48 23.53
C ASP A 178 10.62 5.64 23.02
N SER A 179 10.36 4.40 22.61
CA SER A 179 11.40 3.47 22.18
C SER A 179 11.71 3.58 20.70
N LYS A 180 13.01 3.66 20.39
CA LYS A 180 13.53 3.49 19.01
C LYS A 180 13.84 2.04 18.65
N LYS A 181 13.71 1.11 19.60
CA LYS A 181 13.95 -0.33 19.42
C LYS A 181 12.62 -1.06 19.31
N VAL A 182 12.47 -1.82 18.23
CA VAL A 182 11.30 -2.68 18.04
C VAL A 182 11.49 -3.98 18.83
N THR A 183 10.55 -4.23 19.73
CA THR A 183 10.38 -5.49 20.48
C THR A 183 8.94 -5.96 20.31
N ASP A 184 8.54 -7.06 20.93
CA ASP A 184 7.15 -7.55 20.86
C ASP A 184 6.13 -6.51 21.35
N ALA A 185 6.53 -5.62 22.27
CA ALA A 185 5.68 -4.52 22.73
C ALA A 185 5.34 -3.52 21.60
N HIS A 186 6.18 -3.43 20.57
CA HIS A 186 6.06 -2.49 19.44
C HIS A 186 5.54 -3.15 18.17
N GLN A 187 5.28 -4.45 18.22
CA GLN A 187 4.77 -5.25 17.11
C GLN A 187 3.26 -5.37 17.22
N TRP A 188 2.57 -5.04 16.13
CA TRP A 188 1.13 -5.07 16.02
C TRP A 188 0.73 -5.99 14.87
N ARG A 189 0.00 -7.06 15.20
CA ARG A 189 -0.65 -7.89 14.20
C ARG A 189 -1.81 -7.11 13.59
N MET A 190 -1.73 -6.86 12.30
CA MET A 190 -2.75 -6.13 11.54
C MET A 190 -3.79 -7.12 11.02
N CYS A 191 -4.98 -7.07 11.59
CA CYS A 191 -6.06 -8.02 11.33
C CYS A 191 -7.15 -7.34 10.47
N PRO A 192 -7.34 -7.75 9.20
CA PRO A 192 -8.42 -7.23 8.37
C PRO A 192 -9.80 -7.60 8.95
N ILE A 193 -10.75 -6.67 8.84
CA ILE A 193 -12.15 -6.88 9.23
C ILE A 193 -13.00 -6.94 7.96
N GLY A 194 -13.58 -8.10 7.67
CA GLY A 194 -14.35 -8.36 6.46
C GLY A 194 -13.57 -9.15 5.40
N PRO A 195 -14.13 -9.35 4.20
CA PRO A 195 -13.48 -10.16 3.17
C PRO A 195 -12.20 -9.48 2.65
N PRO A 196 -11.15 -10.26 2.30
CA PRO A 196 -9.84 -9.73 1.91
C PRO A 196 -9.87 -8.75 0.73
N SER A 197 -10.86 -8.90 -0.16
CA SER A 197 -11.02 -8.09 -1.38
C SER A 197 -11.65 -6.71 -1.16
N SER A 198 -12.09 -6.39 0.07
CA SER A 198 -12.75 -5.11 0.41
C SER A 198 -12.25 -4.48 1.70
N ALA A 199 -11.19 -5.03 2.31
CA ALA A 199 -10.77 -4.62 3.65
C ALA A 199 -10.09 -3.25 3.63
N SER A 200 -10.89 -2.19 3.81
CA SER A 200 -10.41 -0.87 4.24
C SER A 200 -10.31 -0.76 5.76
N LEU A 201 -10.86 -1.74 6.49
CA LEU A 201 -11.02 -1.73 7.94
C LEU A 201 -10.15 -2.80 8.61
N PHE A 202 -9.43 -2.40 9.66
CA PHE A 202 -8.46 -3.22 10.36
C PHE A 202 -8.58 -3.07 11.87
N THR A 203 -8.15 -4.09 12.61
CA THR A 203 -7.81 -3.97 14.03
C THR A 203 -6.35 -4.35 14.23
N PHE A 204 -5.74 -3.85 15.32
CA PHE A 204 -4.33 -4.07 15.61
C PHE A 204 -4.18 -4.76 16.96
N GLN A 205 -3.63 -5.97 16.96
CA GLN A 205 -3.39 -6.74 18.18
C GLN A 205 -1.91 -6.67 18.56
N ASN A 206 -1.60 -6.27 19.78
CA ASN A 206 -0.23 -6.19 20.27
C ASN A 206 0.38 -7.60 20.43
N ALA A 207 1.61 -7.80 19.96
CA ALA A 207 2.27 -9.11 20.02
C ALA A 207 2.69 -9.51 21.45
N ALA A 208 3.03 -8.56 22.32
CA ALA A 208 3.40 -8.86 23.70
C ALA A 208 2.19 -9.14 24.61
N THR A 209 1.11 -8.37 24.47
CA THR A 209 -0.03 -8.43 25.41
C THR A 209 -1.25 -9.18 24.86
N ASN A 210 -1.29 -9.46 23.55
CA ASN A 210 -2.46 -9.95 22.81
C ASN A 210 -3.70 -9.04 22.91
N LYS A 211 -3.54 -7.81 23.42
CA LYS A 211 -4.63 -6.84 23.53
C LYS A 211 -4.77 -6.02 22.25
N PHE A 212 -6.00 -5.57 21.99
CA PHE A 212 -6.32 -4.78 20.81
C PHE A 212 -6.17 -3.28 21.08
N MET A 213 -5.56 -2.58 20.11
CA MET A 213 -5.42 -1.13 20.08
C MET A 213 -6.79 -0.47 20.02
N SER A 214 -7.02 0.53 20.87
CA SER A 214 -8.28 1.24 21.06
C SER A 214 -8.01 2.71 21.32
N LEU A 215 -8.88 3.57 20.78
CA LEU A 215 -8.96 4.99 21.16
C LEU A 215 -10.02 5.16 22.25
N LEU A 216 -9.58 5.48 23.47
CA LEU A 216 -10.50 5.81 24.57
C LEU A 216 -10.93 7.27 24.47
N GLY A 217 -12.23 7.48 24.26
CA GLY A 217 -12.80 8.83 24.11
C GLY A 217 -12.50 9.44 22.75
N ARG A 218 -13.11 10.60 22.46
CA ARG A 218 -13.07 11.20 21.12
C ARG A 218 -11.71 11.76 20.70
N ASN A 219 -10.64 11.77 21.52
CA ASN A 219 -9.35 12.30 21.08
C ASN A 219 -8.08 12.06 21.93
N GLU A 220 -8.07 11.34 23.07
CA GLU A 220 -7.01 11.64 24.06
C GLU A 220 -6.08 10.51 24.49
N ILE A 221 -6.50 9.23 24.48
CA ILE A 221 -5.61 8.15 24.96
C ILE A 221 -5.72 6.91 24.08
N LEU A 222 -4.62 6.59 23.40
CA LEU A 222 -4.43 5.30 22.75
C LEU A 222 -4.05 4.26 23.81
N VAL A 223 -4.74 3.13 23.82
CA VAL A 223 -4.48 2.02 24.73
C VAL A 223 -4.52 0.69 23.98
N ALA A 224 -3.93 -0.35 24.54
CA ALA A 224 -4.22 -1.73 24.18
C ALA A 224 -4.59 -2.53 25.43
N ASN A 225 -5.88 -2.57 25.74
CA ASN A 225 -6.40 -3.22 26.94
C ASN A 225 -7.61 -4.13 26.68
N ARG A 226 -8.03 -4.30 25.42
CA ARG A 226 -9.20 -5.10 25.05
C ARG A 226 -8.82 -6.51 24.63
N ASP A 227 -9.61 -7.48 25.04
CA ASP A 227 -9.47 -8.91 24.68
C ASP A 227 -10.17 -9.27 23.38
N VAL A 228 -11.20 -8.50 23.00
CA VAL A 228 -11.99 -8.71 21.78
C VAL A 228 -12.18 -7.35 21.11
N PRO A 229 -11.97 -7.22 19.79
CA PRO A 229 -12.17 -5.96 19.09
C PRO A 229 -13.67 -5.70 18.89
N ASP A 230 -14.15 -4.54 19.33
CA ASP A 230 -15.48 -4.00 19.00
C ASP A 230 -15.31 -2.72 18.16
N ARG A 231 -16.35 -1.90 17.99
CA ARG A 231 -16.35 -0.70 17.15
C ARG A 231 -15.15 0.26 17.36
N PRO A 232 -14.66 0.58 18.58
CA PRO A 232 -13.55 1.52 18.78
C PRO A 232 -12.16 0.95 18.43
N GLU A 233 -12.05 -0.35 18.19
CA GLU A 233 -10.80 -1.02 17.79
C GLU A 233 -10.72 -1.27 16.28
N ARG A 234 -11.59 -0.62 15.50
CA ARG A 234 -11.62 -0.74 14.03
C ARG A 234 -11.21 0.56 13.37
N PHE A 235 -10.18 0.47 12.57
CA PHE A 235 -9.51 1.60 11.94
C PHE A 235 -9.56 1.47 10.44
N THR A 236 -9.77 2.59 9.76
CA THR A 236 -9.53 2.68 8.33
C THR A 236 -8.03 2.74 8.09
N VAL A 237 -7.52 1.97 7.13
CA VAL A 237 -6.14 2.07 6.66
C VAL A 237 -6.16 2.37 5.17
N ALA A 238 -5.63 3.53 4.81
CA ALA A 238 -5.59 4.02 3.44
C ALA A 238 -4.25 4.72 3.19
N ALA A 239 -3.82 4.83 1.93
CA ALA A 239 -2.66 5.66 1.65
C ALA A 239 -2.95 7.13 1.96
N SER A 240 -1.93 7.84 2.45
CA SER A 240 -2.03 9.26 2.72
C SER A 240 -2.29 10.02 1.42
N ILE A 241 -3.37 10.81 1.43
CA ILE A 241 -3.60 11.85 0.43
C ILE A 241 -2.77 13.06 0.87
N ALA A 242 -1.68 13.37 0.17
CA ALA A 242 -0.91 14.60 0.37
C ALA A 242 -1.27 15.62 -0.71
#